data_AF-A0A1I5NFS9-F1
#
_entry.id   AF-A0A1I5NFS9-F1
#
_cell.length_a   1.000
_cell.length_b   1.000
_cell.length_c   1.000
_cell.angle_alpha   90.00
_cell.angle_beta   90.00
_cell.angle_gamma   90.00
#
_symmetry.space_group_name_H-M   'P 1'
#
loop_
_entity.id
_entity.type
_entity.pdbx_description
1 polymer ?
#
loop_
_entity_poly.entity_id
_entity_poly.type
_entity_poly.pdbx_seq_one_letter_code
_entity_poly.pdbx_strand_id
1 'polypeptide(L)'
;MAFFDELTRKAKDVAAVAADKAKDAAELTKISVAIAGEQREIDKNYRTIGEWFVSEYEGEIPESVRELVEAVNASKAKIAELEASKPSKDGEPETAAEETPAASAQKTCPICGAVSDSKFCPQCGAPMGE
;
A
#
# COMPACT_ATOMS: atom_id res chain seq x y z
N MET A 1 -44.19 26.41 -30.81
CA MET A 1 -43.60 25.06 -30.87
C MET A 1 -42.10 25.10 -31.20
N ALA A 2 -41.65 25.90 -32.18
CA ALA A 2 -40.22 25.99 -32.56
C ALA A 2 -39.21 26.34 -31.44
N PHE A 3 -39.60 27.14 -30.43
CA PHE A 3 -38.71 27.50 -29.31
C PHE A 3 -38.31 26.31 -28.43
N PHE A 4 -39.23 25.38 -28.18
CA PHE A 4 -38.96 24.18 -27.38
C PHE A 4 -38.10 23.17 -28.13
N ASP A 5 -38.25 23.07 -29.46
CA ASP A 5 -37.40 22.22 -30.30
C ASP A 5 -35.95 22.73 -30.33
N GLU A 6 -35.76 24.05 -30.41
CA GLU A 6 -34.43 24.64 -30.38
C GLU A 6 -33.76 24.53 -29.00
N LEU A 7 -34.52 24.70 -27.92
CA LEU A 7 -34.04 24.45 -26.55
C LEU A 7 -33.63 22.98 -26.37
N THR A 8 -34.45 22.05 -26.90
CA THR A 8 -34.17 20.61 -26.84
C THR A 8 -32.92 20.23 -27.64
N ARG A 9 -32.72 20.84 -28.80
CA ARG A 9 -31.52 20.62 -29.62
C ARG A 9 -30.26 21.11 -28.91
N LYS A 10 -30.29 22.32 -28.36
CA LYS A 10 -29.17 22.87 -27.57
C LYS A 10 -28.87 22.04 -26.32
N ALA A 11 -29.91 21.55 -25.63
CA ALA A 11 -29.73 20.67 -24.48
C ALA A 11 -29.05 19.34 -24.87
N LYS A 12 -29.42 18.75 -26.03
CA LYS A 12 -28.78 17.55 -26.57
C LYS A 12 -27.32 17.78 -26.95
N ASP A 13 -27.01 18.90 -27.59
CA ASP A 13 -25.64 19.24 -27.99
C ASP A 13 -24.73 19.43 -26.76
N VAL A 14 -25.22 20.12 -25.71
CA VAL A 14 -24.49 20.28 -24.44
C VAL A 14 -24.32 18.93 -23.74
N ALA A 15 -25.35 18.07 -23.74
CA ALA A 15 -25.26 16.74 -23.17
C ALA A 15 -24.24 15.84 -23.91
N ALA A 16 -24.19 15.91 -25.23
CA ALA A 16 -23.22 15.19 -26.04
C ALA A 16 -21.78 15.65 -25.74
N VAL A 17 -21.54 16.97 -25.69
CA VAL A 17 -20.23 17.52 -25.33
C VAL A 17 -19.81 17.14 -23.90
N ALA A 18 -20.74 17.13 -22.95
CA ALA A 18 -20.47 16.68 -21.59
C ALA A 18 -20.11 15.19 -21.54
N ALA A 19 -20.80 14.36 -22.32
CA ALA A 19 -20.52 12.93 -22.41
C ALA A 19 -19.15 12.64 -23.03
N ASP A 20 -18.77 13.35 -24.09
CA ASP A 20 -17.45 13.19 -24.72
C ASP A 20 -16.33 13.62 -23.77
N LYS A 21 -16.48 14.76 -23.07
CA LYS A 21 -15.52 15.17 -22.03
C LYS A 21 -15.41 14.18 -20.88
N ALA A 22 -16.52 13.53 -20.50
CA ALA A 22 -16.50 12.50 -19.47
C ALA A 22 -15.74 11.24 -19.93
N LYS A 23 -15.86 10.86 -21.20
CA LYS A 23 -15.07 9.76 -21.79
C LYS A 23 -13.59 10.08 -21.81
N ASP A 24 -13.20 11.27 -22.28
CA ASP A 24 -11.80 11.69 -22.31
C ASP A 24 -11.18 11.71 -20.90
N ALA A 25 -11.93 12.21 -19.92
CA ALA A 25 -11.50 12.20 -18.51
C ALA A 25 -11.34 10.77 -17.98
N ALA A 26 -12.22 9.84 -18.36
CA ALA A 26 -12.13 8.44 -17.98
C ALA A 26 -10.90 7.75 -18.61
N GLU A 27 -10.61 8.01 -19.89
CA GLU A 27 -9.41 7.51 -20.56
C GLU A 27 -8.13 8.08 -19.93
N LEU A 28 -8.08 9.38 -19.66
CA LEU A 28 -6.95 10.01 -18.98
C LEU A 28 -6.74 9.44 -17.57
N THR A 29 -7.83 9.18 -16.84
CA THR A 29 -7.76 8.54 -15.52
C THR A 29 -7.21 7.12 -15.63
N LYS A 30 -7.68 6.33 -16.62
CA LYS A 30 -7.19 4.97 -16.85
C LYS A 30 -5.69 4.96 -17.16
N ILE A 31 -5.23 5.84 -18.04
CA ILE A 31 -3.80 6.00 -18.37
C ILE A 31 -3.02 6.42 -17.13
N SER A 32 -3.51 7.39 -16.34
CA SER A 32 -2.83 7.86 -15.13
C SER A 32 -2.68 6.75 -14.08
N VAL A 33 -3.71 5.92 -13.90
CA VAL A 33 -3.65 4.76 -12.99
C VAL A 33 -2.64 3.73 -13.48
N ALA A 34 -2.58 3.47 -14.79
CA ALA A 34 -1.59 2.56 -15.36
C ALA A 34 -0.15 3.09 -15.14
N ILE A 35 0.09 4.38 -15.38
CA ILE A 35 1.39 5.02 -15.12
C ILE A 35 1.76 4.90 -13.64
N ALA A 36 0.82 5.18 -12.74
CA ALA A 36 1.06 5.05 -11.30
C ALA A 36 1.36 3.60 -10.89
N GLY A 37 0.76 2.61 -11.57
CA GLY A 37 1.07 1.20 -11.41
C GLY A 37 2.52 0.89 -11.79
N GLU A 38 2.93 1.28 -13.00
CA GLU A 38 4.31 1.08 -13.48
C GLU A 38 5.35 1.77 -12.59
N GLN A 39 5.08 3.00 -12.14
CA GLN A 39 5.96 3.70 -11.20
C GLN A 39 6.17 2.93 -9.90
N ARG A 40 5.11 2.31 -9.35
CA ARG A 40 5.24 1.47 -8.14
C ARG A 40 6.07 0.22 -8.39
N GLU A 41 5.93 -0.40 -9.56
CA GLU A 41 6.75 -1.57 -9.91
C GLU A 41 8.21 -1.19 -10.12
N ILE A 42 8.47 -0.04 -10.75
CA ILE A 42 9.81 0.54 -10.87
C ILE A 42 10.44 0.74 -9.47
N ASP A 43 9.71 1.37 -8.54
CA ASP A 43 10.19 1.60 -7.17
C ASP A 43 10.52 0.29 -6.43
N LYS A 44 9.65 -0.73 -6.56
CA LYS A 44 9.90 -2.05 -5.97
C LYS A 44 11.15 -2.69 -6.56
N ASN A 45 11.25 -2.70 -7.88
CA ASN A 45 12.39 -3.29 -8.59
C ASN A 45 13.69 -2.61 -8.18
N TYR A 46 13.73 -1.27 -8.11
CA TYR A 46 14.92 -0.56 -7.64
C TYR A 46 15.27 -0.87 -6.19
N ARG A 47 14.28 -1.02 -5.29
CA ARG A 47 14.54 -1.45 -3.91
C ARG A 47 15.13 -2.85 -3.86
N THR A 48 14.53 -3.82 -4.56
CA THR A 48 15.04 -5.20 -4.60
C THR A 48 16.44 -5.27 -5.18
N ILE A 49 16.73 -4.51 -6.25
CA ILE A 49 18.09 -4.40 -6.81
C ILE A 49 19.05 -3.81 -5.78
N GLY A 50 18.67 -2.74 -5.08
CA GLY A 50 19.51 -2.11 -4.06
C GLY A 50 19.76 -3.02 -2.86
N GLU A 51 18.74 -3.75 -2.41
CA GLU A 51 18.87 -4.77 -1.35
C GLU A 51 19.86 -5.86 -1.76
N TRP A 52 19.68 -6.42 -2.97
CA TRP A 52 20.61 -7.40 -3.54
C TRP A 52 22.03 -6.84 -3.65
N PHE A 53 22.18 -5.59 -4.10
CA PHE A 53 23.49 -4.94 -4.19
C PHE A 53 24.16 -4.84 -2.82
N VAL A 54 23.44 -4.45 -1.77
CA VAL A 54 24.04 -4.35 -0.43
C VAL A 54 24.33 -5.73 0.19
N SER A 55 23.59 -6.79 -0.16
CA SER A 55 23.78 -8.13 0.42
C SER A 55 24.75 -9.02 -0.34
N GLU A 56 24.74 -8.99 -1.67
CA GLU A 56 25.41 -9.98 -2.53
C GLU A 56 26.47 -9.36 -3.47
N TYR A 57 26.60 -8.03 -3.54
CA TYR A 57 27.60 -7.43 -4.42
C TYR A 57 29.01 -7.51 -3.82
N GLU A 58 29.89 -8.25 -4.49
CA GLU A 58 31.28 -8.46 -4.05
C GLU A 58 32.30 -7.52 -4.73
N GLY A 59 31.84 -6.63 -5.62
CA GLY A 59 32.70 -5.72 -6.37
C GLY A 59 33.05 -4.43 -5.63
N GLU A 60 33.92 -3.61 -6.23
CA GLU A 60 34.20 -2.26 -5.71
C GLU A 60 32.94 -1.39 -5.79
N ILE A 61 32.58 -0.79 -4.64
CA ILE A 61 31.44 0.12 -4.53
C ILE A 61 31.86 1.51 -5.02
N PRO A 62 31.15 2.08 -6.02
CA PRO A 62 31.42 3.43 -6.51
C PRO A 62 31.34 4.47 -5.38
N GLU A 63 32.23 5.46 -5.40
CA GLU A 63 32.29 6.52 -4.37
C GLU A 63 30.94 7.23 -4.17
N SER A 64 30.18 7.44 -5.26
CA SER A 64 28.87 8.11 -5.24
C SER A 64 27.80 7.42 -4.40
N VAL A 65 27.92 6.10 -4.19
CA VAL A 65 26.93 5.31 -3.42
C VAL A 65 27.53 4.68 -2.17
N ARG A 66 28.85 4.83 -1.95
CA ARG A 66 29.56 4.24 -0.82
C ARG A 66 28.97 4.70 0.52
N GLU A 67 28.77 5.99 0.70
CA GLU A 67 28.20 6.55 1.94
C GLU A 67 26.79 6.01 2.21
N LEU A 68 25.98 5.83 1.17
CA LEU A 68 24.62 5.27 1.30
C LEU A 68 24.65 3.81 1.71
N VAL A 69 25.55 3.00 1.13
CA VAL A 69 25.72 1.59 1.50
C VAL A 69 26.23 1.45 2.93
N GLU A 70 27.19 2.28 3.34
CA GLU A 70 27.69 2.32 4.72
C GLU A 70 26.58 2.69 5.71
N ALA A 71 25.75 3.69 5.39
CA ALA A 71 24.61 4.06 6.23
C ALA A 71 23.56 2.94 6.33
N VAL A 72 23.31 2.20 5.25
CA VAL A 72 22.42 1.03 5.27
C VAL A 72 23.00 -0.07 6.16
N ASN A 73 24.28 -0.37 6.04
CA ASN A 73 24.95 -1.38 6.87
C ASN A 73 24.99 -0.99 8.35
N ALA A 74 25.25 0.28 8.66
CA ALA A 74 25.17 0.80 10.02
C ALA A 74 23.74 0.68 10.59
N SER A 75 22.72 0.93 9.76
CA SER A 75 21.32 0.78 10.15
C SER A 75 20.95 -0.68 10.39
N LYS A 76 21.42 -1.61 9.56
CA LYS A 76 21.26 -3.07 9.77
C LYS A 76 21.90 -3.53 11.09
N ALA A 77 23.12 -3.06 11.39
CA ALA A 77 23.78 -3.35 12.65
C ALA A 77 22.99 -2.82 13.86
N LYS A 78 22.52 -1.57 13.79
CA LYS A 78 21.68 -0.97 14.83
C LYS A 78 20.36 -1.73 15.03
N ILE A 79 19.74 -2.21 13.95
CA ILE A 79 18.54 -3.05 14.03
C ILE A 79 18.86 -4.35 14.77
N ALA A 80 19.97 -5.02 14.43
CA ALA A 80 20.38 -6.25 15.10
C ALA A 80 20.64 -6.03 16.62
N GLU A 81 21.27 -4.91 16.99
CA GLU A 81 21.45 -4.53 18.41
C GLU A 81 20.13 -4.28 19.13
N LEU A 82 19.19 -3.57 18.49
CA LEU A 82 17.86 -3.31 19.03
C LEU A 82 17.04 -4.60 19.15
N GLU A 83 17.19 -5.55 18.22
CA GLU A 83 16.57 -6.86 18.26
C GLU A 83 17.15 -7.76 19.34
N ALA A 84 18.47 -7.78 19.51
CA ALA A 84 19.14 -8.49 20.60
C ALA A 84 18.81 -7.92 21.99
N SER A 85 18.46 -6.62 22.04
CA SER A 85 18.01 -5.95 23.26
C SER A 85 16.52 -6.14 23.55
N LYS A 86 15.76 -6.78 22.64
CA LYS A 86 14.38 -7.19 22.97
C LYS A 86 14.46 -8.30 24.01
N PRO A 87 13.73 -8.21 25.14
CA PRO A 87 13.68 -9.30 26.10
C PRO A 87 13.04 -10.52 25.43
N SER A 88 13.79 -11.63 25.36
CA SER A 88 13.35 -12.91 24.85
C SER A 88 12.11 -13.38 25.62
N LYS A 89 10.92 -13.27 25.03
CA LYS A 89 9.82 -14.18 25.35
C LYS A 89 10.08 -15.46 24.58
N ASP A 90 11.01 -16.29 25.06
CA ASP A 90 11.04 -17.70 24.69
C ASP A 90 11.63 -18.51 25.85
N GLY A 91 10.68 -19.03 26.63
CA GLY A 91 10.83 -20.11 27.57
C GLY A 91 9.43 -20.66 27.81
N GLU A 92 8.87 -21.37 26.83
CA GLU A 92 8.41 -22.77 26.95
C GLU A 92 7.59 -23.21 25.69
N PRO A 93 7.67 -24.49 25.27
CA PRO A 93 6.89 -25.05 24.19
C PRO A 93 5.51 -25.55 24.66
N GLU A 94 4.53 -25.49 23.74
CA GLU A 94 3.34 -26.34 23.61
C GLU A 94 2.44 -26.70 24.83
N THR A 95 1.17 -26.27 24.73
CA THR A 95 -0.09 -26.92 25.22
C THR A 95 -0.55 -26.83 26.69
N ALA A 96 -1.90 -26.81 26.84
CA ALA A 96 -2.75 -26.82 28.04
C ALA A 96 -2.96 -25.45 28.75
N ALA A 97 -3.93 -24.63 28.37
CA ALA A 97 -5.38 -24.72 28.69
C ALA A 97 -5.72 -24.58 30.19
N GLU A 98 -6.11 -23.38 30.62
CA GLU A 98 -7.33 -23.04 31.41
C GLU A 98 -7.31 -21.52 31.73
N GLU A 99 -7.96 -20.67 30.93
CA GLU A 99 -9.34 -20.16 31.10
C GLU A 99 -9.49 -19.24 32.34
N THR A 100 -9.67 -17.92 32.20
CA THR A 100 -10.97 -17.24 31.93
C THR A 100 -10.78 -15.70 32.07
N PRO A 101 -11.74 -14.82 31.68
CA PRO A 101 -12.21 -14.56 30.34
C PRO A 101 -12.22 -13.04 30.02
N ALA A 102 -11.81 -12.62 28.83
CA ALA A 102 -12.25 -11.33 28.29
C ALA A 102 -12.33 -11.47 26.78
N ALA A 103 -13.55 -11.68 26.29
CA ALA A 103 -13.88 -11.71 24.88
C ALA A 103 -13.47 -10.38 24.21
N SER A 104 -12.28 -10.32 23.62
CA SER A 104 -12.03 -9.37 22.55
C SER A 104 -12.66 -9.99 21.30
N ALA A 105 -13.83 -9.48 20.94
CA ALA A 105 -14.50 -9.84 19.70
C ALA A 105 -13.58 -9.45 18.53
N GLN A 106 -12.73 -10.37 18.10
CA GLN A 106 -11.91 -10.22 16.91
C GLN A 106 -12.87 -10.15 15.72
N LYS A 107 -12.96 -8.98 15.10
CA LYS A 107 -13.86 -8.75 13.97
C LYS A 107 -13.12 -9.09 12.69
N THR A 108 -13.81 -9.77 11.80
CA THR A 108 -13.29 -10.00 10.44
C THR A 108 -13.67 -8.82 9.57
N CYS A 109 -12.70 -8.24 8.87
CA CYS A 109 -12.93 -7.11 8.00
C CYS A 109 -13.84 -7.55 6.83
N PRO A 110 -15.00 -6.92 6.61
CA PRO A 110 -15.90 -7.31 5.52
C PRO A 110 -15.36 -6.98 4.13
N ILE A 111 -14.28 -6.19 4.03
CA ILE A 111 -13.70 -5.75 2.76
C ILE A 111 -12.51 -6.61 2.32
N CYS A 112 -11.60 -6.94 3.24
CA CYS A 112 -10.36 -7.66 2.89
C CYS A 112 -10.19 -8.99 3.64
N GLY A 113 -11.09 -9.34 4.57
CA GLY A 113 -11.01 -10.57 5.34
C GLY A 113 -9.95 -10.57 6.45
N ALA A 114 -9.19 -9.48 6.62
CA ALA A 114 -8.23 -9.37 7.73
C ALA A 114 -8.96 -9.34 9.08
N VAL A 115 -8.46 -10.12 10.03
CA VAL A 115 -9.01 -10.20 11.39
C VAL A 115 -8.26 -9.21 12.27
N SER A 116 -9.00 -8.29 12.90
CA SER A 116 -8.44 -7.31 13.83
C SER A 116 -9.46 -6.89 14.87
N ASP A 117 -8.98 -6.46 16.03
CA ASP A 117 -9.75 -5.89 17.13
C ASP A 117 -9.82 -4.35 17.09
N SER A 118 -9.13 -3.72 16.12
CA SER A 118 -9.11 -2.27 15.92
C SER A 118 -10.39 -1.72 15.26
N LYS A 119 -10.71 -0.45 15.55
CA LYS A 119 -11.86 0.28 14.97
C LYS A 119 -11.79 0.42 13.44
N PHE A 120 -10.58 0.40 12.89
CA PHE A 120 -10.31 0.40 11.44
C PHE A 120 -9.39 -0.76 11.10
N CYS A 121 -9.61 -1.40 9.95
CA CYS A 121 -8.79 -2.50 9.48
C CYS A 121 -7.36 -2.02 9.18
N PRO A 122 -6.32 -2.66 9.75
CA PRO A 122 -4.92 -2.26 9.51
C PRO A 122 -4.44 -2.57 8.09
N GLN A 123 -5.14 -3.41 7.35
CA GLN A 123 -4.75 -3.85 6.00
C GLN A 123 -5.39 -2.97 4.92
N CYS A 124 -6.66 -2.59 5.06
CA CYS A 124 -7.40 -1.84 4.03
C CYS A 124 -8.04 -0.52 4.52
N GLY A 125 -7.95 -0.18 5.81
CA GLY A 125 -8.47 1.06 6.38
C GLY A 125 -9.99 1.11 6.55
N ALA A 126 -10.72 0.04 6.20
CA ALA A 126 -12.18 0.00 6.33
C ALA A 126 -12.61 0.05 7.82
N PRO A 127 -13.68 0.79 8.17
CA PRO A 127 -14.21 0.78 9.51
C PRO A 127 -14.74 -0.62 9.84
N MET A 128 -14.22 -1.22 10.91
CA MET A 128 -14.72 -2.48 11.41
C MET A 128 -16.03 -2.16 12.15
N GLY A 129 -17.18 -2.56 11.59
CA GLY A 129 -18.50 -2.28 12.16
C GLY A 129 -18.58 -2.64 13.66
N GLU A 130 -19.46 -1.97 14.41
CA GLU A 130 -19.65 -2.23 15.85
C GLU A 130 -19.90 -3.70 16.18
#